data_AF-A0A4V4HSQ8-F1
#
_entry.id   AF-A0A4V4HSQ8-F1
#
_cell.length_a   1.000
_cell.length_b   1.000
_cell.length_c   1.000
_cell.angle_alpha   90.00
_cell.angle_beta   90.00
_cell.angle_gamma   90.00
#
_symmetry.space_group_name_H-M   'P 1'
#
loop_
_entity.id
_entity.type
_entity.pdbx_description
1 polymer ?
#
loop_
_entity_poly.entity_id
_entity_poly.type
_entity_poly.pdbx_seq_one_letter_code
_entity_poly.pdbx_strand_id
1 'polypeptide(L)'
;MAVEDEQYGRIMSRLRADLPVLAEQLDAEVRSGRLISEESLFSGSSYQDRKARLAESKLPKLAKSDIGVLPYTGSERLDLVRDALLTLAETMSSSRKELLRFTDEFGVSPVIEFSDFESASEPDRIDLNIEAERAQRARNTMAHRFGSGGQVSER
;
A
#
# COMPACT_ATOMS: atom_id res chain seq x y z
N MET A 1 8.65 19.26 0.28
CA MET A 1 8.70 18.99 1.72
C MET A 1 7.44 19.44 2.45
N ALA A 2 7.25 20.70 2.86
CA ALA A 2 6.09 21.08 3.72
C ALA A 2 4.70 20.72 3.15
N VAL A 3 4.49 20.92 1.83
CA VAL A 3 3.22 20.59 1.18
C VAL A 3 2.94 19.09 1.14
N GLU A 4 3.97 18.28 0.88
CA GLU A 4 3.84 16.81 0.81
C GLU A 4 3.60 16.22 2.20
N ASP A 5 4.24 16.79 3.22
CA ASP A 5 4.02 16.42 4.63
C ASP A 5 2.57 16.71 5.06
N GLU A 6 2.04 17.88 4.70
CA GLU A 6 0.64 18.22 4.96
C GLU A 6 -0.34 17.31 4.20
N GLN A 7 -0.06 17.03 2.92
CA GLN A 7 -0.89 16.13 2.11
C GLN A 7 -0.91 14.72 2.69
N TYR A 8 0.25 14.18 3.05
CA TYR A 8 0.37 12.89 3.72
C TYR A 8 -0.42 12.88 5.02
N GLY A 9 -0.29 13.91 5.86
CA GLY A 9 -1.04 14.05 7.11
C GLY A 9 -2.56 14.04 6.92
N ARG A 10 -3.07 14.77 5.91
CA ARG A 10 -4.51 14.77 5.57
C ARG A 10 -4.99 13.40 5.10
N ILE A 11 -4.23 12.74 4.24
CA ILE A 11 -4.58 11.41 3.72
C ILE A 11 -4.60 10.38 4.85
N MET A 12 -3.55 10.34 5.68
CA MET A 12 -3.47 9.42 6.82
C MET A 12 -4.58 9.67 7.84
N SER A 13 -4.99 10.92 8.05
CA SER A 13 -6.12 11.22 8.95
C SER A 13 -7.42 10.62 8.45
N ARG A 14 -7.66 10.66 7.14
CA ARG A 14 -8.82 10.00 6.52
C ARG A 14 -8.71 8.48 6.57
N LEU A 15 -7.53 7.93 6.28
CA LEU A 15 -7.31 6.48 6.36
C LEU A 15 -7.52 5.93 7.77
N ARG A 16 -7.16 6.68 8.81
CA ARG A 16 -7.44 6.25 10.20
C ARG A 16 -8.94 6.17 10.51
N ALA A 17 -9.76 7.01 9.88
CA ALA A 17 -11.20 6.97 10.04
C ALA A 17 -11.84 5.83 9.24
N ASP A 18 -11.43 5.64 7.98
CA ASP A 18 -12.10 4.73 7.04
C ASP A 18 -11.48 3.32 7.04
N LEU A 19 -10.17 3.20 7.25
CA LEU A 19 -9.34 1.98 7.12
C LEU A 19 -8.22 1.94 8.18
N PRO A 20 -8.54 1.84 9.48
CA PRO A 20 -7.57 2.01 10.57
C PRO A 20 -6.40 1.03 10.51
N VAL A 21 -6.65 -0.23 10.18
CA VAL A 21 -5.60 -1.27 10.07
C VAL A 21 -4.60 -0.93 8.97
N LEU A 22 -5.06 -0.45 7.82
CA LEU A 22 -4.17 -0.03 6.72
C LEU A 22 -3.34 1.18 7.13
N ALA A 23 -3.94 2.14 7.83
CA ALA A 23 -3.24 3.30 8.33
C ALA A 23 -2.13 2.93 9.33
N GLU A 24 -2.38 1.98 10.23
CA GLU A 24 -1.37 1.46 11.17
C GLU A 24 -0.21 0.77 10.44
N GLN A 25 -0.50 -0.04 9.43
CA GLN A 25 0.53 -0.68 8.60
C GLN A 25 1.40 0.35 7.88
N LEU A 26 0.78 1.38 7.28
CA LEU A 26 1.50 2.47 6.61
C LEU A 26 2.33 3.30 7.60
N ASP A 27 1.82 3.61 8.79
CA ASP A 27 2.57 4.32 9.83
C ASP A 27 3.78 3.49 10.29
N ALA A 28 3.61 2.17 10.45
CA ALA A 28 4.69 1.27 10.82
C ALA A 28 5.79 1.24 9.75
N GLU A 29 5.41 1.09 8.47
CA GLU A 29 6.33 1.08 7.33
C GLU A 29 7.10 2.40 7.21
N VAL A 30 6.41 3.54 7.32
CA VAL A 30 7.06 4.85 7.25
C VAL A 30 8.04 5.07 8.40
N ARG A 31 7.73 4.56 9.60
CA ARG A 31 8.63 4.61 10.76
C ARG A 31 9.82 3.68 10.63
N SER A 32 9.64 2.49 10.05
CA SER A 32 10.75 1.56 9.81
C SER A 32 11.71 2.07 8.74
N GLY A 33 11.24 2.94 7.84
CA GLY A 33 12.04 3.48 6.76
C GLY A 33 12.36 2.41 5.71
N ARG A 34 13.06 2.83 4.65
CA ARG A 34 13.45 1.94 3.56
C ARG A 34 14.82 1.34 3.81
N LEU A 35 14.92 0.03 3.59
CA LEU A 35 16.21 -0.66 3.54
C LEU A 35 16.89 -0.32 2.21
N ILE A 36 18.13 0.15 2.28
CA ILE A 36 18.92 0.43 1.09
C ILE A 36 20.25 -0.34 1.19
N SER A 37 20.63 -0.94 0.07
CA SER A 37 21.94 -1.59 -0.08
C SER A 37 23.05 -0.54 -0.25
N GLU A 38 24.28 -0.91 0.11
CA GLU A 38 25.46 -0.08 -0.12
C GLU A 38 25.59 0.38 -1.59
N GLU A 39 25.30 -0.51 -2.55
CA GLU A 39 25.30 -0.20 -3.98
C GLU A 39 24.33 0.94 -4.35
N SER A 40 23.17 0.99 -3.68
CA SER A 40 22.17 2.04 -3.86
C SER A 40 22.57 3.37 -3.18
N LEU A 41 23.37 3.32 -2.11
CA LEU A 41 23.90 4.53 -1.45
C LEU A 41 24.96 5.24 -2.32
N PHE A 42 25.67 4.48 -3.14
CA PHE A 42 26.83 4.93 -3.90
C PHE A 42 26.58 5.27 -5.36
N SER A 43 25.37 5.05 -5.88
CA SER A 43 25.00 5.32 -7.29
C SER A 43 24.37 6.70 -7.55
N GLY A 44 24.20 7.55 -6.53
CA GLY A 44 23.53 8.86 -6.66
C GLY A 44 24.46 10.08 -6.82
N SER A 45 23.92 11.20 -7.32
CA SER A 45 24.63 12.49 -7.50
C SER A 45 25.27 13.06 -6.23
N SER A 46 24.78 12.65 -5.06
CA SER A 46 25.29 13.03 -3.72
C SER A 46 26.35 12.06 -3.16
N TYR A 47 26.79 11.07 -3.95
CA TYR A 47 27.80 10.10 -3.54
C TYR A 47 29.11 10.75 -3.13
N GLN A 48 29.61 11.70 -3.93
CA GLN A 48 30.90 12.35 -3.66
C GLN A 48 30.85 13.16 -2.36
N ASP A 49 29.75 13.87 -2.11
CA ASP A 49 29.56 14.66 -0.88
C ASP A 49 29.41 13.78 0.37
N ARG A 50 28.77 12.61 0.24
CA ARG A 50 28.71 11.63 1.33
C ARG A 50 30.07 10.99 1.59
N LYS A 51 30.79 10.62 0.54
CA LYS A 51 32.12 10.02 0.61
C LYS A 51 33.15 10.96 1.24
N ALA A 52 33.12 12.24 0.88
CA ALA A 52 33.98 13.27 1.48
C ALA A 52 33.74 13.39 2.99
N ARG A 53 32.47 13.50 3.41
CA ARG A 53 32.10 13.56 4.84
C ARG A 53 32.47 12.30 5.62
N LEU A 54 32.37 11.12 5.00
CA LEU A 54 32.79 9.85 5.62
C LEU A 54 34.32 9.75 5.76
N ALA A 55 35.07 10.31 4.80
CA ALA A 55 36.52 10.36 4.89
C ALA A 55 37.00 11.31 6.01
N GLU A 56 36.29 12.40 6.25
CA GLU A 56 36.58 13.34 7.34
C GLU A 56 36.23 12.79 8.73
N SER A 57 35.21 11.94 8.84
CA SER A 57 34.69 11.47 10.13
C SER A 57 35.49 10.33 10.78
N LYS A 58 36.55 9.80 10.14
CA LYS A 58 37.33 8.63 10.59
C LYS A 58 36.45 7.39 10.94
N LEU A 59 35.22 7.33 10.43
CA LEU A 59 34.35 6.19 10.65
C LEU A 59 34.85 4.98 9.85
N PRO A 60 34.71 3.75 10.40
CA PRO A 60 34.97 2.54 9.62
C PRO A 60 34.08 2.50 8.37
N LYS A 61 34.63 1.96 7.28
CA LYS A 61 33.88 1.78 6.03
C LYS A 61 32.75 0.77 6.28
N LEU A 62 31.59 1.04 5.68
CA LEU A 62 30.51 0.06 5.61
C LEU A 62 31.01 -1.19 4.87
N ALA A 63 30.63 -2.36 5.36
CA ALA A 63 30.81 -3.61 4.65
C ALA A 63 29.74 -3.73 3.54
N LYS A 64 30.03 -4.54 2.51
CA LYS A 64 29.10 -4.79 1.40
C LYS A 64 27.75 -5.38 1.81
N SER A 65 27.71 -5.99 2.99
CA SER A 65 26.49 -6.55 3.60
C SER A 65 25.72 -5.56 4.46
N ASP A 66 26.26 -4.36 4.69
CA ASP A 66 25.65 -3.39 5.58
C ASP A 66 24.43 -2.78 4.90
N ILE A 67 23.30 -2.85 5.60
CA ILE A 67 22.03 -2.30 5.14
C ILE A 67 21.79 -0.98 5.89
N GLY A 68 21.57 0.09 5.15
CA GLY A 68 21.18 1.37 5.71
C GLY A 68 19.66 1.48 5.79
N VAL A 69 19.15 2.03 6.89
CA VAL A 69 17.75 2.47 7.00
C VAL A 69 17.69 3.96 6.68
N LEU A 70 16.93 4.32 5.65
CA LEU A 70 16.70 5.72 5.28
C LEU A 70 15.23 6.10 5.49
N PRO A 71 14.94 7.30 6.00
CA PRO A 71 13.57 7.78 6.06
C PRO A 71 13.02 7.99 4.65
N TYR A 72 11.72 7.76 4.49
CA TYR A 72 11.01 8.08 3.26
C TYR A 72 10.90 9.60 3.08
N THR A 73 11.09 10.06 1.85
CA THR A 73 10.77 11.43 1.44
C THR A 73 9.25 11.67 1.45
N GLY A 74 8.82 12.93 1.28
CA GLY A 74 7.40 13.28 1.21
C GLY A 74 6.69 12.59 0.05
N SER A 75 7.29 12.61 -1.14
CA SER A 75 6.76 11.93 -2.34
C SER A 75 6.72 10.42 -2.18
N GLU A 76 7.78 9.79 -1.66
CA GLU A 76 7.80 8.33 -1.46
C GLU A 76 6.75 7.88 -0.44
N ARG A 77 6.45 8.68 0.59
CA ARG A 77 5.33 8.39 1.52
C ARG A 77 3.98 8.41 0.81
N LEU A 78 3.75 9.36 -0.10
CA LEU A 78 2.52 9.43 -0.88
C LEU A 78 2.41 8.27 -1.87
N ASP A 79 3.52 7.89 -2.50
CA ASP A 79 3.59 6.72 -3.39
C ASP A 79 3.29 5.43 -2.62
N LEU A 80 3.82 5.28 -1.41
CA LEU A 80 3.52 4.14 -0.54
C LEU A 80 2.01 4.02 -0.26
N VAL A 81 1.35 5.14 0.07
CA VAL A 81 -0.11 5.14 0.29
C VAL A 81 -0.86 4.75 -0.99
N ARG A 82 -0.45 5.29 -2.13
CA ARG A 82 -1.04 4.97 -3.43
C ARG A 82 -0.98 3.47 -3.72
N ASP A 83 0.22 2.90 -3.58
CA ASP A 83 0.48 1.51 -3.92
C ASP A 83 -0.25 0.56 -2.94
N ALA A 84 -0.34 0.93 -1.67
CA ALA A 84 -1.12 0.18 -0.68
C ALA A 84 -2.63 0.18 -0.99
N LEU A 85 -3.20 1.32 -1.40
CA LEU A 85 -4.61 1.41 -1.80
C LEU A 85 -4.92 0.63 -3.07
N LEU A 86 -4.02 0.67 -4.05
CA LEU A 86 -4.12 -0.16 -5.27
C LEU A 86 -4.10 -1.64 -4.91
N THR A 87 -3.13 -2.06 -4.11
CA THR A 87 -2.97 -3.45 -3.68
C THR A 87 -4.20 -3.95 -2.91
N LEU A 88 -4.75 -3.12 -2.02
CA LEU A 88 -5.98 -3.46 -1.29
C LEU A 88 -7.16 -3.66 -2.26
N ALA A 89 -7.36 -2.74 -3.21
CA ALA A 89 -8.45 -2.83 -4.16
C ALA A 89 -8.32 -4.07 -5.09
N GLU A 90 -7.10 -4.40 -5.50
CA GLU A 90 -6.81 -5.62 -6.29
C GLU A 90 -7.05 -6.90 -5.50
N THR A 91 -6.61 -6.93 -4.24
CA THR A 91 -6.81 -8.07 -3.33
C THR A 91 -8.29 -8.29 -3.07
N MET A 92 -9.04 -7.22 -2.80
CA MET A 92 -10.49 -7.30 -2.59
C MET A 92 -11.21 -7.82 -3.84
N SER A 93 -10.93 -7.26 -5.02
CA SER A 93 -11.54 -7.73 -6.28
C SER A 93 -11.23 -9.20 -6.54
N SER A 94 -9.96 -9.60 -6.43
CA SER A 94 -9.53 -10.99 -6.65
C SER A 94 -10.20 -11.95 -5.66
N SER A 95 -10.24 -11.60 -4.38
CA SER A 95 -10.90 -12.41 -3.35
C SER A 95 -12.38 -12.67 -3.63
N ARG A 96 -13.16 -11.64 -4.02
CA ARG A 96 -14.59 -11.81 -4.30
C ARG A 96 -14.82 -12.61 -5.58
N LYS A 97 -13.98 -12.42 -6.59
CA LYS A 97 -14.02 -13.23 -7.82
C LYS A 97 -13.75 -14.71 -7.54
N GLU A 98 -12.77 -15.01 -6.70
CA GLU A 98 -12.45 -16.39 -6.32
C GLU A 98 -13.57 -17.04 -5.51
N LEU A 99 -14.18 -16.30 -4.57
CA LEU A 99 -15.36 -16.77 -3.84
C LEU A 99 -16.54 -17.06 -4.77
N LEU A 100 -16.81 -16.18 -5.74
CA LEU A 100 -17.85 -16.42 -6.74
C LEU A 100 -17.56 -17.66 -7.60
N ARG A 101 -16.30 -17.84 -8.03
CA ARG A 101 -15.91 -19.04 -8.78
C ARG A 101 -16.16 -20.29 -7.95
N PHE A 102 -15.82 -20.27 -6.66
CA PHE A 102 -16.09 -21.37 -5.76
C PHE A 102 -17.59 -21.65 -5.63
N THR A 103 -18.44 -20.63 -5.45
CA THR A 103 -19.89 -20.87 -5.35
C THR A 103 -20.47 -21.46 -6.62
N ASP A 104 -20.00 -21.04 -7.80
CA ASP A 104 -20.41 -21.58 -9.09
C ASP A 104 -19.96 -23.04 -9.27
N GLU A 105 -18.69 -23.33 -8.96
CA GLU A 105 -18.09 -24.67 -9.08
C GLU A 105 -18.81 -25.72 -8.21
N PHE A 106 -19.21 -25.33 -7.00
CA PHE A 106 -19.85 -26.23 -6.04
C PHE A 106 -21.38 -26.13 -6.04
N GLY A 107 -21.99 -25.32 -6.91
CA GLY A 107 -23.45 -25.12 -6.97
C GLY A 107 -24.04 -24.56 -5.68
N VAL A 108 -23.25 -23.80 -4.92
CA VAL A 108 -23.67 -23.17 -3.65
C VAL A 108 -24.25 -21.79 -3.94
N SER A 109 -25.24 -21.36 -3.15
CA SER A 109 -25.80 -20.02 -3.26
C SER A 109 -24.69 -18.95 -3.16
N PRO A 110 -24.65 -17.95 -4.06
CA PRO A 110 -23.76 -16.81 -3.95
C PRO A 110 -24.24 -15.80 -2.89
N VAL A 111 -25.35 -16.07 -2.20
CA VAL A 111 -25.85 -15.25 -1.10
C VAL A 111 -25.41 -15.85 0.23
N ILE A 112 -24.62 -15.08 0.99
CA ILE A 112 -24.24 -15.40 2.36
C ILE A 112 -25.29 -14.81 3.29
N GLU A 113 -25.86 -15.64 4.16
CA GLU A 113 -26.81 -15.21 5.19
C GLU A 113 -26.16 -15.34 6.57
N PHE A 114 -26.08 -14.24 7.30
CA PHE A 114 -25.66 -14.22 8.69
C PHE A 114 -26.89 -14.38 9.57
N SER A 115 -27.07 -15.58 10.11
CA SER A 115 -28.10 -15.85 11.11
C SER A 115 -27.49 -15.69 12.50
N ASP A 116 -27.81 -14.58 13.17
CA ASP A 116 -27.70 -14.55 14.63
C ASP A 116 -28.80 -15.45 15.17
N PHE A 117 -28.43 -16.61 15.71
CA PHE A 117 -29.40 -17.57 16.28
C PHE A 117 -30.20 -16.99 17.47
N GLU A 118 -29.82 -15.82 18.00
CA GLU A 118 -30.43 -15.22 19.19
C GLU A 118 -31.30 -13.96 18.92
N SER A 119 -31.29 -13.38 17.71
CA SER A 119 -32.02 -12.15 17.42
C SER A 119 -33.11 -12.37 16.35
N ALA A 120 -34.35 -11.97 16.66
CA ALA A 120 -35.51 -12.04 15.77
C ALA A 120 -35.47 -11.02 14.61
N SER A 121 -34.29 -10.48 14.28
CA SER A 121 -34.05 -9.59 13.16
C SER A 121 -33.92 -10.37 11.85
N GLU A 122 -34.30 -9.75 10.74
CA GLU A 122 -34.02 -10.31 9.41
C GLU A 122 -32.51 -10.60 9.28
N PRO A 123 -32.11 -11.76 8.74
CA PRO A 123 -30.70 -12.10 8.59
C PRO A 123 -30.00 -11.10 7.68
N ASP A 124 -28.81 -10.66 8.08
CA ASP A 124 -27.97 -9.85 7.20
C ASP A 124 -27.55 -10.70 5.99
N ARG A 125 -27.79 -10.17 4.79
CA ARG A 125 -27.53 -10.87 3.53
C ARG A 125 -26.47 -10.14 2.72
N ILE A 126 -25.47 -10.89 2.27
CA ILE A 126 -24.46 -10.43 1.34
C ILE A 126 -24.59 -11.22 0.03
N ASP A 127 -24.89 -10.51 -1.06
CA ASP A 127 -24.83 -11.07 -2.41
C ASP A 127 -23.41 -10.92 -2.97
N LEU A 128 -22.72 -12.03 -3.17
CA LEU A 128 -21.35 -12.06 -3.68
C LEU A 128 -21.23 -11.50 -5.10
N ASN A 129 -22.29 -11.55 -5.92
CA ASN A 129 -22.28 -10.94 -7.26
C ASN A 129 -22.16 -9.43 -7.15
N ILE A 130 -23.01 -8.83 -6.30
CA ILE A 130 -23.01 -7.40 -6.04
C ILE A 130 -21.67 -6.96 -5.44
N GLU A 131 -21.14 -7.73 -4.49
CA GLU A 131 -19.86 -7.42 -3.85
C GLU A 131 -18.67 -7.55 -4.81
N ALA A 132 -18.64 -8.55 -5.69
CA ALA A 132 -17.60 -8.68 -6.70
C ALA A 132 -17.63 -7.52 -7.70
N GLU A 133 -18.81 -7.11 -8.16
CA GLU A 133 -18.94 -5.93 -9.01
C GLU A 133 -18.48 -4.66 -8.32
N ARG A 134 -18.87 -4.45 -7.05
CA ARG A 134 -18.44 -3.29 -6.25
C ARG A 134 -16.93 -3.27 -6.11
N ALA A 135 -16.31 -4.40 -5.78
CA ALA A 135 -14.86 -4.53 -5.66
C ALA A 135 -14.15 -4.27 -7.00
N GLN A 136 -14.70 -4.77 -8.12
CA GLN A 136 -14.15 -4.50 -9.46
C GLN A 136 -14.25 -3.03 -9.85
N ARG A 137 -15.37 -2.36 -9.56
CA ARG A 137 -15.54 -0.91 -9.79
C ARG A 137 -14.56 -0.09 -8.96
N ALA A 138 -14.37 -0.46 -7.69
CA ALA A 138 -13.40 0.19 -6.82
C ALA A 138 -11.97 0.02 -7.36
N ARG A 139 -11.57 -1.19 -7.75
CA ARG A 139 -10.28 -1.46 -8.40
C ARG A 139 -10.08 -0.63 -9.66
N ASN A 140 -11.06 -0.59 -10.57
CA ASN A 140 -10.97 0.19 -11.81
C ASN A 140 -10.83 1.69 -11.52
N THR A 141 -11.53 2.18 -10.50
CA THR A 141 -11.42 3.59 -10.07
C THR A 141 -10.03 3.89 -9.53
N MET A 142 -9.46 3.02 -8.70
CA MET A 142 -8.11 3.18 -8.17
C MET A 142 -7.06 3.07 -9.28
N ALA A 143 -7.16 2.08 -10.16
CA ALA A 143 -6.27 1.92 -11.31
C ALA A 143 -6.33 3.12 -12.27
N HIS A 144 -7.50 3.71 -12.52
CA HIS A 144 -7.60 4.92 -13.33
C HIS A 144 -6.94 6.12 -12.65
N ARG A 145 -7.18 6.30 -11.35
CA ARG A 145 -6.65 7.43 -10.56
C ARG A 145 -5.14 7.35 -10.33
N PHE A 146 -4.58 6.15 -10.27
CA PHE A 146 -3.22 5.92 -9.79
C PHE A 146 -2.32 5.12 -10.77
N GLY A 147 -2.90 4.33 -11.67
CA GLY A 147 -2.18 3.42 -12.57
C GLY A 147 -1.65 4.05 -13.87
N SER A 148 -1.96 5.32 -14.16
CA SER A 148 -1.50 6.01 -15.38
C SER A 148 -0.08 6.60 -15.29
N GLY A 149 0.67 6.35 -14.20
CA GLY A 149 2.00 6.94 -13.94
C GLY A 149 3.21 6.11 -14.36
N GLY A 150 3.02 4.99 -15.07
CA GLY A 150 4.06 3.99 -15.35
C GLY A 150 4.81 4.13 -16.69
N GLN A 151 4.71 5.25 -17.41
CA GLN A 151 5.60 5.52 -18.54
C GLN A 151 6.43 6.78 -18.27
N VAL A 152 7.45 6.64 -17.44
CA VAL A 152 8.65 7.47 -17.58
C VAL A 152 9.35 6.97 -18.85
N SER A 153 9.06 7.64 -19.95
CA SER A 153 9.81 7.50 -21.20
C SER A 153 11.26 7.90 -20.93
N GLU A 154 12.16 6.93 -20.84
CA GLU A 154 13.57 7.17 -21.10
C GLU A 154 13.73 7.66 -22.54
N ARG A 155 13.98 8.97 -22.71
CA ARG A 155 14.72 9.54 -23.83
C ARG A 155 15.43 10.81 -23.39
#